data_AF-A0A1S3R3B2-F1
#
_entry.id   AF-A0A1S3R3B2-F1
#
_cell.length_a   1.000
_cell.length_b   1.000
_cell.length_c   1.000
_cell.angle_alpha   90.00
_cell.angle_beta   90.00
_cell.angle_gamma   90.00
#
_symmetry.space_group_name_H-M   'P 1'
#
loop_
_entity.id
_entity.type
_entity.pdbx_description
1 polymer ?
#
loop_
_entity_poly.entity_id
_entity_poly.type
_entity_poly.pdbx_seq_one_letter_code
_entity_poly.pdbx_strand_id
1 'polypeptide(L)'
;MKVTLARLILFHMEQGRSAEAAADEALAYMKERVGGLGGVVVVDPQGEWSARFSSLQMAWAAAQQQTLHYGLYAGEHFTQNIDDPY
;
A
#
# COMPACT_ATOMS: atom_id res chain seq x y z
N MET A 1 3.20 18.40 5.32
CA MET A 1 3.13 17.05 5.91
C MET A 1 2.45 17.13 7.27
N LYS A 2 1.16 16.75 7.42
CA LYS A 2 0.39 17.00 8.66
C LYS A 2 0.19 15.77 9.56
N VAL A 3 0.25 14.56 9.00
CA VAL A 3 -0.05 13.30 9.73
C VAL A 3 1.11 12.30 9.77
N THR A 4 2.27 12.68 9.22
CA THR A 4 3.46 11.80 9.13
C THR A 4 3.13 10.38 8.65
N LEU A 5 2.38 10.28 7.53
CA LEU A 5 1.68 9.06 7.10
C LEU A 5 2.55 7.79 7.14
N ALA A 6 3.76 7.84 6.60
CA ALA A 6 4.67 6.69 6.61
C ALA A 6 5.01 6.21 8.03
N ARG A 7 5.32 7.12 8.97
CA ARG A 7 5.62 6.75 10.36
C ARG A 7 4.38 6.27 11.11
N LEU A 8 3.21 6.84 10.81
CA LEU A 8 1.94 6.41 11.38
C LEU A 8 1.64 4.95 11.01
N ILE A 9 1.84 4.57 9.75
CA ILE A 9 1.71 3.18 9.30
C ILE A 9 2.64 2.26 10.11
N LEU A 10 3.93 2.61 10.20
CA LEU A 10 4.88 1.83 11.01
C LEU A 10 4.45 1.75 12.48
N PHE A 11 3.83 2.79 13.02
CA PHE A 11 3.31 2.79 14.39
C PHE A 11 2.13 1.81 14.57
N HIS A 12 1.25 1.67 13.58
CA HIS A 12 0.20 0.65 13.59
C HIS A 12 0.80 -0.76 13.45
N MET A 13 1.82 -0.95 12.61
CA MET A 13 2.53 -2.23 12.48
C MET A 13 3.27 -2.64 13.76
N GLU A 14 3.91 -1.68 14.44
CA GLU A 14 4.53 -1.88 15.77
C GLU A 14 3.52 -2.35 16.82
N GLN A 15 2.23 -2.07 16.64
CA GLN A 15 1.12 -2.54 17.48
C GLN A 15 0.54 -3.89 17.03
N GLY A 16 1.16 -4.57 16.06
CA GLY A 16 0.75 -5.88 15.58
C GLY A 16 -0.29 -5.87 14.45
N ARG A 17 -0.53 -4.72 13.81
CA ARG A 17 -1.33 -4.67 12.57
C ARG A 17 -0.53 -5.24 11.39
N SER A 18 -1.20 -5.90 10.46
CA SER A 18 -0.61 -6.24 9.16
C SER A 18 -0.31 -4.98 8.35
N ALA A 19 0.58 -5.08 7.35
CA ALA A 19 0.91 -3.98 6.44
C ALA A 19 -0.35 -3.37 5.77
N GLU A 20 -1.29 -4.21 5.35
CA GLU A 20 -2.58 -3.79 4.77
C GLU A 20 -3.43 -3.00 5.78
N ALA A 21 -3.67 -3.58 6.96
CA ALA A 21 -4.53 -2.95 7.98
C ALA A 21 -3.92 -1.63 8.48
N ALA A 22 -2.61 -1.59 8.69
CA ALA A 22 -1.90 -0.37 9.09
C ALA A 22 -1.99 0.74 8.04
N ALA A 23 -1.88 0.39 6.76
CA ALA A 23 -2.02 1.34 5.65
C ALA A 23 -3.45 1.90 5.56
N ASP A 24 -4.46 1.04 5.67
CA ASP A 24 -5.87 1.45 5.65
C ASP A 24 -6.22 2.39 6.82
N GLU A 25 -5.83 2.04 8.04
CA GLU A 25 -6.07 2.86 9.23
C GLU A 25 -5.41 4.25 9.10
N ALA A 26 -4.17 4.30 8.61
CA ALA A 26 -3.44 5.55 8.47
C ALA A 26 -3.99 6.44 7.33
N LEU A 27 -4.44 5.84 6.22
CA LEU A 27 -5.09 6.56 5.12
C LEU A 27 -6.47 7.10 5.54
N ALA A 28 -7.24 6.31 6.29
CA ALA A 28 -8.51 6.74 6.88
C ALA A 28 -8.28 7.94 7.82
N TYR A 29 -7.29 7.84 8.72
CA TYR A 29 -6.92 8.92 9.61
C TYR A 29 -6.51 10.19 8.84
N MET A 30 -5.73 10.08 7.77
CA MET A 30 -5.34 11.23 6.93
C MET A 30 -6.58 11.91 6.31
N LYS A 31 -7.52 11.13 5.81
CA LYS A 31 -8.76 11.63 5.24
C LYS A 31 -9.60 12.35 6.29
N GLU A 32 -9.83 11.73 7.43
CA GLU A 32 -10.65 12.29 8.51
C GLU A 32 -10.02 13.52 9.16
N ARG A 33 -8.71 13.49 9.43
CA ARG A 33 -8.04 14.54 10.21
C ARG A 33 -7.73 15.78 9.38
N VAL A 34 -7.38 15.63 8.10
CA VAL A 34 -6.88 16.73 7.27
C VAL A 34 -7.50 16.80 5.88
N GLY A 35 -8.48 15.95 5.56
CA GLY A 35 -9.09 15.89 4.23
C GLY A 35 -8.13 15.38 3.14
N GLY A 36 -7.00 14.79 3.52
CA GLY A 36 -5.96 14.37 2.58
C GLY A 36 -6.30 13.01 1.95
N LEU A 37 -6.06 12.88 0.65
CA LEU A 37 -6.10 11.61 -0.07
C LEU A 37 -4.71 11.26 -0.57
N GLY A 38 -4.45 9.98 -0.82
CA GLY A 38 -3.18 9.52 -1.35
C GLY A 38 -3.08 8.00 -1.35
N GLY A 39 -1.86 7.50 -1.51
CA GLY A 39 -1.59 6.08 -1.48
C GLY A 39 -0.22 5.77 -0.91
N VAL A 40 -0.04 4.50 -0.56
CA VAL A 40 1.14 3.96 0.11
C VAL A 40 1.43 2.56 -0.40
N VAL A 41 2.71 2.23 -0.47
CA VAL A 41 3.21 0.86 -0.61
C VAL A 41 3.98 0.55 0.66
N VAL A 42 3.67 -0.56 1.29
CA VAL A 42 4.21 -0.97 2.59
C VAL A 42 4.70 -2.40 2.46
N VAL A 43 5.86 -2.69 3.04
CA VAL A 43 6.42 -4.04 3.17
C VAL A 43 6.85 -4.25 4.61
N ASP A 44 6.56 -5.42 5.17
CA ASP A 44 6.98 -5.80 6.51
C ASP A 44 8.31 -6.59 6.50
N PRO A 45 8.93 -6.84 7.67
CA PRO A 45 10.18 -7.60 7.74
C PRO A 45 10.07 -9.07 7.29
N GLN A 46 8.86 -9.62 7.19
CA GLN A 46 8.59 -10.97 6.70
C GLN A 46 8.47 -11.00 5.17
N GLY A 47 8.40 -9.83 4.53
CA GLY A 47 8.24 -9.68 3.09
C GLY A 47 6.79 -9.64 2.63
N GLU A 48 5.82 -9.57 3.56
CA GLU A 48 4.43 -9.31 3.22
C GLU A 48 4.29 -7.83 2.85
N TRP A 49 3.58 -7.55 1.77
CA TRP A 49 3.45 -6.19 1.25
C TRP A 49 2.00 -5.85 0.93
N SER A 50 1.70 -4.56 0.85
CA SER A 50 0.40 -4.06 0.44
C SER A 50 0.52 -2.72 -0.29
N ALA A 51 -0.28 -2.53 -1.33
CA ALA A 51 -0.46 -1.27 -2.03
C ALA A 51 -1.88 -0.76 -1.76
N ARG A 52 -2.01 0.33 -1.00
CA ARG A 52 -3.31 0.89 -0.55
C ARG A 52 -3.43 2.35 -0.92
N PHE A 53 -4.62 2.81 -1.27
CA PHE A 53 -4.86 4.20 -1.62
C PHE A 53 -6.31 4.63 -1.39
N SER A 54 -6.49 5.91 -1.03
CA SER A 54 -7.77 6.58 -0.89
C SER A 54 -8.04 7.60 -2.00
N SER A 55 -7.06 7.82 -2.90
CA SER A 55 -7.24 8.55 -4.16
C SER A 55 -8.06 7.75 -5.18
N LEU A 56 -8.42 8.37 -6.31
CA LEU A 56 -9.16 7.71 -7.39
C LEU A 56 -8.37 6.52 -7.99
N GLN A 57 -7.05 6.68 -8.08
CA GLN A 57 -6.13 5.70 -8.65
C GLN A 57 -4.75 5.87 -8.01
N MET A 58 -3.94 4.82 -8.08
CA MET A 58 -2.52 4.82 -7.78
C MET A 58 -1.88 3.79 -8.70
N ALA A 59 -1.00 4.21 -9.60
CA ALA A 59 -0.17 3.26 -10.33
C ALA A 59 0.77 2.58 -9.32
N TRP A 60 0.73 1.25 -9.26
CA TRP A 60 1.57 0.48 -8.34
C TRP A 60 2.03 -0.82 -8.99
N ALA A 61 3.19 -1.29 -8.53
CA ALA A 61 3.71 -2.61 -8.88
C ALA A 61 4.54 -3.17 -7.72
N ALA A 62 4.56 -4.50 -7.60
CA ALA A 62 5.40 -5.23 -6.66
C ALA A 62 5.96 -6.48 -7.37
N ALA A 63 7.23 -6.77 -7.18
CA ALA A 63 7.87 -7.96 -7.73
C ALA A 63 8.25 -8.91 -6.59
N GLN A 64 7.70 -10.12 -6.61
CA GLN A 64 7.95 -11.13 -5.58
C GLN A 64 7.92 -12.52 -6.22
N GLN A 65 8.93 -13.34 -5.95
CA GLN A 65 8.99 -14.75 -6.40
C GLN A 65 8.68 -14.93 -7.90
N GLN A 66 9.40 -14.21 -8.78
CA GLN A 66 9.21 -14.20 -10.24
C GLN A 66 7.83 -13.73 -10.74
N THR A 67 6.96 -13.25 -9.84
CA THR A 67 5.65 -12.69 -10.18
C THR A 67 5.70 -11.18 -10.07
N LEU A 68 5.30 -10.49 -11.14
CA LEU A 68 5.00 -9.07 -11.12
C LEU A 68 3.51 -8.90 -10.80
N HIS A 69 3.22 -8.20 -9.71
CA HIS A 69 1.89 -7.76 -9.33
C HIS A 69 1.74 -6.28 -9.70
N TYR A 70 0.61 -5.86 -10.25
CA TYR A 70 0.39 -4.46 -10.61
C TYR A 70 -1.09 -4.08 -10.69
N GLY A 71 -1.36 -2.77 -10.66
CA GLY A 71 -2.71 -2.21 -10.81
C GLY A 71 -2.70 -0.69 -10.89
N LEU A 72 -3.86 -0.11 -11.17
CA LEU A 72 -4.07 1.34 -11.26
C LEU A 72 -5.30 1.78 -10.45
N TYR A 73 -6.43 1.11 -10.67
CA TYR A 73 -7.70 1.41 -10.02
C TYR A 73 -7.98 0.51 -8.82
N ALA A 74 -8.88 0.98 -7.94
CA ALA A 74 -9.21 0.25 -6.72
C ALA A 74 -9.80 -1.13 -7.07
N GLY A 75 -9.29 -2.17 -6.41
CA GLY A 75 -9.68 -3.57 -6.65
C GLY A 75 -8.93 -4.25 -7.77
N GLU A 76 -8.09 -3.55 -8.54
CA GLU A 76 -7.24 -4.18 -9.55
C GLU A 76 -6.02 -4.84 -8.89
N HIS A 77 -5.78 -6.09 -9.26
CA HIS A 77 -4.57 -6.85 -8.92
C HIS A 77 -4.28 -7.81 -10.06
N PHE A 78 -3.50 -7.33 -11.03
CA PHE A 78 -3.03 -8.16 -12.13
C PHE A 78 -1.72 -8.84 -11.75
N THR A 79 -1.45 -9.98 -12.37
CA THR A 79 -0.20 -10.72 -12.20
C THR A 79 0.34 -11.17 -13.54
N GLN A 80 1.66 -11.15 -13.69
CA GLN A 80 2.37 -11.74 -14.83
C GLN A 80 3.69 -12.36 -14.34
N ASN A 81 4.21 -13.34 -15.07
CA ASN A 81 5.58 -13.79 -14.84
C ASN A 81 6.55 -12.69 -15.30
N ILE A 82 7.60 -12.43 -14.52
CA ILE A 82 8.61 -11.42 -14.84
C ILE A 82 9.43 -11.82 -16.08
N ASP A 83 9.58 -13.12 -16.31
CA ASP A 83 10.38 -13.67 -17.41
C ASP A 83 9.57 -13.77 -18.73
N ASP A 84 8.26 -13.49 -18.71
CA ASP A 84 7.43 -13.49 -19.91
C ASP A 84 7.80 -12.30 -20.82
N PRO A 85 8.06 -12.52 -22.12
CA PRO A 85 8.32 -11.44 -23.06
C PRO A 85 7.04 -10.61 -23.32
N TYR A 86 7.21 -9.30 -23.45
CA TYR A 86 6.14 -8.32 -23.74
C TYR A 86 5.52 -8.49 -25.13
#